data_AF-A0A7J7MQR2-F1
#
_entry.id   AF-A0A7J7MQR2-F1
#
_cell.length_a   1.000
_cell.length_b   1.000
_cell.length_c   1.000
_cell.angle_alpha   90.00
_cell.angle_beta   90.00
_cell.angle_gamma   90.00
#
_symmetry.space_group_name_H-M   'P 1'
#
loop_
_entity.id
_entity.type
_entity.pdbx_description
1 polymer ?
#
loop_
_entity_poly.entity_id
_entity_poly.type
_entity_poly.pdbx_seq_one_letter_code
_entity_poly.pdbx_strand_id
1 'polypeptide(L)'
;MKASFEAFLIILLAEGSIRIFLKLDHEMISEDFESLKRVFCSYGEGLVAEEVLDKEAEIVEGVVELMGKPTDQLVDDFSISACKASGMGMIGTGQKLPMQPTTGRWNRADLNTILRVLFYRNDIAANRFLKTTFQLAKRR
;
A
#
# COMPACT_ATOMS: atom_id res chain seq x y z
N MET A 1 -9.94 -12.22 13.14
CA MET A 1 -9.11 -12.35 11.92
C MET A 1 -9.31 -11.15 10.99
N LYS A 2 -10.38 -11.05 10.19
CA LYS A 2 -10.53 -9.96 9.18
C LYS A 2 -10.32 -8.55 9.74
N ALA A 3 -10.96 -8.22 10.86
CA ALA A 3 -10.77 -6.93 11.53
C ALA A 3 -9.32 -6.67 11.97
N SER A 4 -8.57 -7.72 12.33
CA SER A 4 -7.15 -7.63 12.67
C SER A 4 -6.30 -7.33 11.44
N PHE A 5 -6.61 -7.92 10.29
CA PHE A 5 -5.95 -7.66 9.01
C PHE A 5 -6.26 -6.24 8.50
N GLU A 6 -7.52 -5.83 8.60
CA GLU A 6 -7.94 -4.46 8.28
C GLU A 6 -7.23 -3.44 9.19
N ALA A 7 -7.18 -3.70 10.50
CA ALA A 7 -6.48 -2.84 11.45
C ALA A 7 -4.98 -2.74 11.13
N PHE A 8 -4.34 -3.86 10.78
CA PHE A 8 -2.94 -3.88 10.34
C PHE A 8 -2.73 -2.93 9.14
N LEU A 9 -3.58 -3.01 8.12
CA LEU A 9 -3.49 -2.12 6.95
C LEU A 9 -3.83 -0.66 7.27
N ILE A 10 -4.76 -0.39 8.18
CA ILE A 10 -5.08 0.97 8.63
C ILE A 10 -3.87 1.62 9.30
N ILE A 11 -3.20 0.88 10.18
CA ILE A 11 -1.99 1.35 10.88
C ILE A 11 -0.88 1.67 9.87
N LEU A 12 -0.72 0.86 8.82
CA LEU A 12 0.31 1.08 7.81
C LEU A 12 -0.02 2.20 6.80
N LEU A 13 -1.29 2.32 6.38
CA LEU A 13 -1.68 3.09 5.19
C LEU A 13 -2.79 4.14 5.41
N ALA A 14 -3.32 4.31 6.61
CA ALA A 14 -4.42 5.24 6.86
C ALA A 14 -4.26 6.11 8.12
N GLU A 15 -3.36 5.77 9.03
CA GLU A 15 -3.23 6.47 10.31
C GLU A 15 -2.21 7.63 10.28
N GLY A 16 -2.65 8.82 9.82
CA GLY A 16 -2.01 10.13 10.08
C GLY A 16 -0.54 10.30 9.63
N SER A 17 -0.05 11.53 9.47
CA SER A 17 1.31 11.78 8.94
C SER A 17 2.47 11.46 9.91
N ILE A 18 2.22 10.74 11.01
CA ILE A 18 3.22 10.42 12.04
C ILE A 18 3.88 9.07 11.75
N ARG A 19 3.17 8.14 11.13
CA ARG A 19 3.73 6.84 10.75
C ARG A 19 4.37 6.96 9.39
N ILE A 20 5.64 6.57 9.29
CA ILE A 20 6.37 6.45 8.05
C ILE A 20 7.18 5.15 8.10
N PHE A 21 7.50 4.57 6.96
CA PHE A 21 8.34 3.37 6.87
C PHE A 21 9.47 3.55 5.87
N LEU A 22 10.59 2.89 6.11
CA LEU A 22 11.67 2.70 5.15
C LEU A 22 11.43 1.41 4.36
N LYS A 23 11.96 1.32 3.13
CA LYS A 23 11.93 0.06 2.36
C LYS A 23 12.54 -1.11 3.16
N LEU A 24 13.56 -0.85 3.97
CA LEU A 24 14.21 -1.85 4.81
C LEU A 24 13.29 -2.42 5.91
N ASP A 25 12.26 -1.68 6.31
CA ASP A 25 11.28 -2.14 7.31
C ASP A 25 10.35 -3.24 6.75
N HIS A 26 10.38 -3.48 5.43
CA HIS A 26 9.54 -4.48 4.77
C HIS A 26 9.70 -5.88 5.36
N GLU A 27 10.93 -6.31 5.66
CA GLU A 27 11.19 -7.65 6.20
C GLU A 27 10.49 -7.83 7.55
N MET A 28 10.68 -6.88 8.48
CA MET A 28 10.02 -6.87 9.79
C MET A 28 8.48 -6.83 9.64
N ILE A 29 7.94 -5.99 8.76
CA ILE A 29 6.49 -5.89 8.53
C ILE A 29 5.92 -7.21 7.97
N SER A 30 6.66 -7.87 7.09
CA SER A 30 6.30 -9.17 6.55
C SER A 30 6.27 -10.25 7.65
N GLU A 31 7.30 -10.29 8.49
CA GLU A 31 7.37 -11.22 9.63
C GLU A 31 6.27 -10.98 10.67
N ASP A 32 5.93 -9.72 10.94
CA ASP A 32 4.83 -9.34 11.84
C ASP A 32 3.49 -9.82 11.28
N PHE A 33 3.26 -9.64 9.97
CA PHE A 33 2.04 -10.12 9.33
C PHE A 33 1.97 -11.66 9.34
N GLU A 34 3.06 -12.35 9.01
CA GLU A 34 3.13 -13.81 9.07
C GLU A 34 2.85 -14.33 10.49
N SER A 35 3.36 -13.64 11.50
CA SER A 35 3.08 -13.97 12.90
C SER A 35 1.61 -13.77 13.25
N LEU A 36 0.99 -12.69 12.77
CA LEU A 36 -0.45 -12.45 12.92
C LEU A 36 -1.29 -13.52 12.18
N LYS A 37 -0.90 -13.93 10.98
CA LYS A 37 -1.55 -15.00 10.20
C LYS A 37 -1.50 -16.32 10.97
N ARG A 38 -0.32 -16.69 11.51
CA ARG A 38 -0.12 -17.91 12.31
C ARG A 38 -1.00 -18.01 13.56
N VAL A 39 -1.36 -16.89 14.19
CA VAL A 39 -2.30 -16.89 15.33
C VAL A 39 -3.65 -17.50 14.96
N PHE A 40 -4.06 -17.40 13.69
CA PHE A 40 -5.29 -18.01 13.19
C PHE A 40 -5.10 -19.43 12.65
N CYS A 41 -3.86 -19.90 12.51
CA CYS A 41 -3.49 -21.23 12.00
C CYS A 41 -3.37 -22.35 13.06
N SER A 42 -3.33 -22.07 14.38
CA SER A 42 -3.05 -23.11 15.41
C SER A 42 -3.86 -22.85 16.70
N TYR A 43 -4.59 -23.79 17.31
CA TYR A 43 -4.28 -25.18 17.69
C TYR A 43 -5.50 -26.14 17.57
N GLY A 44 -5.31 -27.32 16.97
CA GLY A 44 -6.21 -28.50 17.10
C GLY A 44 -7.28 -28.64 16.02
N GLU A 45 -8.01 -27.56 15.74
CA GLU A 45 -8.91 -27.36 14.60
C GLU A 45 -8.77 -25.85 14.29
N GLY A 46 -8.29 -25.45 13.11
CA GLY A 46 -7.99 -24.03 12.84
C GLY A 46 -9.14 -23.09 13.21
N LEU A 47 -8.84 -21.92 13.80
CA LEU A 47 -9.86 -20.94 14.20
C LEU A 47 -10.72 -20.45 13.01
N VAL A 48 -10.16 -20.55 11.80
CA VAL A 48 -10.77 -20.20 10.54
C VAL A 48 -10.38 -21.26 9.51
N ALA A 49 -11.28 -21.57 8.58
CA ALA A 49 -10.95 -22.42 7.43
C ALA A 49 -9.78 -21.82 6.63
N GLU A 50 -8.81 -22.65 6.26
CA GLU A 50 -7.58 -22.26 5.56
C GLU A 50 -7.85 -21.42 4.31
N GLU A 51 -8.79 -21.85 3.46
CA GLU A 51 -9.19 -21.13 2.25
C GLU A 51 -9.67 -19.69 2.53
N VAL A 52 -10.38 -19.48 3.65
CA VAL A 52 -10.87 -18.16 4.05
C VAL A 52 -9.72 -17.33 4.61
N LEU A 53 -8.80 -17.95 5.34
CA LEU A 53 -7.61 -17.28 5.87
C LEU A 53 -6.72 -16.78 4.74
N ASP A 54 -6.39 -17.64 3.79
CA ASP A 54 -5.50 -17.30 2.67
C ASP A 54 -6.10 -16.23 1.76
N LYS A 55 -7.41 -16.31 1.47
CA LYS A 55 -8.10 -15.30 0.68
C LYS A 55 -8.05 -13.91 1.32
N GLU A 56 -8.22 -13.83 2.64
CA GLU A 56 -8.16 -12.54 3.34
C GLU A 56 -6.71 -12.08 3.54
N ALA A 57 -5.77 -13.02 3.68
CA ALA A 57 -4.34 -12.72 3.79
C ALA A 57 -3.76 -12.19 2.47
N GLU A 58 -4.21 -12.67 1.32
CA GLU A 58 -3.73 -12.25 -0.01
C GLU A 58 -3.76 -10.73 -0.19
N ILE A 59 -4.79 -10.07 0.34
CA ILE A 59 -4.93 -8.60 0.28
C ILE A 59 -3.78 -7.92 1.04
N VAL A 60 -3.49 -8.41 2.25
CA VAL A 60 -2.44 -7.85 3.11
C VAL A 60 -1.06 -8.17 2.55
N GLU A 61 -0.82 -9.42 2.15
CA GLU A 61 0.42 -9.87 1.51
C GLU A 61 0.73 -9.03 0.27
N GLY A 62 -0.27 -8.77 -0.57
CA GLY A 62 -0.12 -7.91 -1.74
C GLY A 62 0.25 -6.46 -1.39
N VAL A 63 -0.25 -5.92 -0.28
CA VAL A 63 0.17 -4.59 0.20
C VAL A 63 1.60 -4.62 0.75
N VAL A 64 1.93 -5.61 1.57
CA VAL A 64 3.26 -5.78 2.14
C VAL A 64 4.30 -5.97 1.03
N GLU A 65 3.97 -6.69 -0.05
CA GLU A 65 4.80 -6.81 -1.25
C GLU A 65 5.13 -5.44 -1.86
N LEU A 66 4.16 -4.54 -1.99
CA LEU A 66 4.41 -3.16 -2.45
C LEU A 66 5.38 -2.41 -1.54
N MET A 67 5.33 -2.65 -0.23
CA MET A 67 6.25 -2.02 0.73
C MET A 67 7.70 -2.46 0.54
N GLY A 68 7.94 -3.64 -0.04
CA GLY A 68 9.26 -4.14 -0.39
C GLY A 68 9.80 -3.64 -1.75
N LYS A 69 8.93 -3.14 -2.64
CA LYS A 69 9.34 -2.71 -3.99
C LYS A 69 10.26 -1.49 -3.97
N PRO A 70 11.19 -1.36 -4.94
CA PRO A 70 11.89 -0.10 -5.23
C PRO A 70 10.91 1.04 -5.55
N THR A 71 11.28 2.28 -5.20
CA THR A 71 10.38 3.43 -5.39
C THR A 71 10.11 3.73 -6.86
N ASP A 72 11.12 3.60 -7.72
CA ASP A 72 11.01 3.72 -9.18
C ASP A 72 9.99 2.72 -9.74
N GLN A 73 10.04 1.46 -9.31
CA GLN A 73 9.04 0.48 -9.70
C GLN A 73 7.62 0.84 -9.23
N LEU A 74 7.45 1.36 -8.01
CA LEU A 74 6.14 1.81 -7.52
C LEU A 74 5.60 3.00 -8.32
N VAL A 75 6.46 3.91 -8.76
CA VAL A 75 6.09 5.05 -9.61
C VAL A 75 5.68 4.59 -11.01
N ASP A 76 6.38 3.62 -11.57
CA ASP A 76 6.03 3.03 -12.88
C ASP A 76 4.70 2.28 -12.80
N ASP A 77 4.53 1.43 -11.78
CA ASP A 77 3.28 0.69 -11.53
C ASP A 77 2.09 1.66 -11.37
N PHE A 78 2.27 2.74 -10.60
CA PHE A 78 1.26 3.79 -10.46
C PHE A 78 0.94 4.43 -11.80
N SER A 79 1.95 4.81 -12.57
CA SER A 79 1.78 5.52 -13.85
C SER A 79 1.05 4.65 -14.88
N ILE A 80 1.39 3.37 -14.97
CA ILE A 80 0.71 2.40 -15.84
C ILE A 80 -0.77 2.26 -15.46
N SER A 81 -1.06 2.07 -14.17
CA SER A 81 -2.44 1.93 -13.69
C SER A 81 -3.24 3.22 -13.89
N ALA A 82 -2.61 4.38 -13.75
CA ALA A 82 -3.28 5.68 -13.87
C ALA A 82 -3.59 6.04 -15.33
N CYS A 83 -2.74 5.62 -16.28
CA CYS A 83 -3.06 5.67 -17.71
C CYS A 83 -4.24 4.78 -18.07
N LYS A 84 -4.28 3.54 -17.56
CA LYS A 84 -5.40 2.62 -17.79
C LYS A 84 -6.72 3.20 -17.25
N ALA A 85 -6.70 3.82 -16.08
CA ALA A 85 -7.88 4.39 -15.45
C ALA A 85 -8.37 5.69 -16.11
N SER A 86 -7.46 6.51 -16.65
CA SER A 86 -7.81 7.81 -17.26
C SER A 86 -8.18 7.73 -18.75
N GLY A 87 -7.97 6.58 -19.41
CA GLY A 87 -8.16 6.44 -20.86
C GLY A 87 -7.24 7.35 -21.69
N MET A 88 -6.27 7.97 -21.04
CA MET A 88 -5.39 9.00 -21.57
C MET A 88 -3.96 8.46 -21.48
N GLY A 89 -3.16 8.67 -22.53
CA GLY A 89 -1.80 8.13 -22.66
C GLY A 89 -0.88 8.53 -21.50
N MET A 90 0.37 8.03 -21.52
CA MET A 90 1.38 8.22 -20.46
C MET A 90 1.24 9.57 -19.74
N ILE A 91 0.98 9.52 -18.43
CA ILE A 91 0.90 10.71 -17.58
C ILE A 91 2.25 11.42 -17.66
N GLY A 92 2.30 12.47 -18.47
CA GLY A 92 3.48 13.32 -18.59
C GLY A 92 3.73 14.07 -17.29
N THR A 93 4.99 14.44 -17.08
CA THR A 93 5.41 15.32 -15.98
C THR A 93 4.59 16.62 -16.00
N GLY A 94 3.68 16.80 -15.04
CA GLY A 94 2.94 18.05 -14.84
C GLY A 94 1.42 18.00 -15.00
N GLN A 95 0.82 16.87 -15.43
CA GLN A 95 -0.64 16.74 -15.41
C GLN A 95 -1.15 16.54 -13.98
N LYS A 96 -2.07 17.41 -13.54
CA LYS A 96 -2.67 17.36 -12.20
C LYS A 96 -3.66 16.21 -12.12
N LEU A 97 -3.26 15.08 -11.54
CA LEU A 97 -4.20 14.02 -11.19
C LEU A 97 -5.00 14.46 -9.95
N PRO A 98 -6.33 14.34 -9.94
CA PRO A 98 -7.09 14.56 -8.71
C PRO A 98 -6.68 13.52 -7.66
N MET A 99 -6.54 13.96 -6.42
CA MET A 99 -6.36 13.05 -5.29
C MET A 99 -7.61 12.18 -5.18
N GLN A 100 -7.48 10.86 -5.31
CA GLN A 100 -8.62 9.97 -5.16
C GLN A 100 -8.96 9.79 -3.67
N PRO A 101 -10.25 9.74 -3.30
CA PRO A 101 -10.64 9.43 -1.93
C PRO A 101 -10.20 8.00 -1.60
N THR A 102 -9.88 7.75 -0.33
CA THR A 102 -9.68 6.38 0.14
C THR A 102 -10.96 5.58 -0.03
N THR A 103 -10.89 4.53 -0.83
CA THR A 103 -12.00 3.60 -1.07
C THR A 103 -12.27 2.68 0.13
N GLY A 104 -11.41 2.70 1.15
CA GLY A 104 -11.44 1.78 2.28
C GLY A 104 -11.16 0.32 1.88
N ARG A 105 -10.79 0.08 0.62
CA ARG A 105 -10.43 -1.22 0.07
C ARG A 105 -8.98 -1.17 -0.38
N TRP A 106 -8.23 -2.19 0.02
CA TRP A 106 -6.83 -2.33 -0.33
C TRP A 106 -6.67 -3.37 -1.43
N ASN A 107 -5.83 -3.08 -2.41
CA ASN A 107 -5.49 -4.01 -3.48
C ASN A 107 -4.14 -3.61 -4.08
N ARG A 108 -3.24 -4.57 -4.31
CA ARG A 108 -1.89 -4.27 -4.84
C ARG A 108 -1.88 -3.57 -6.21
N ALA A 109 -2.92 -3.73 -7.02
CA ALA A 109 -3.07 -3.10 -8.32
C ALA A 109 -3.90 -1.80 -8.27
N ASP A 110 -4.47 -1.44 -7.12
CA ASP A 110 -5.27 -0.23 -6.94
C ASP A 110 -4.38 1.01 -6.79
N LEU A 111 -4.76 2.08 -7.50
CA LEU A 111 -4.03 3.34 -7.53
C LEU A 111 -3.93 4.00 -6.16
N ASN A 112 -5.02 3.98 -5.39
CA ASN A 112 -5.03 4.57 -4.07
C ASN A 112 -4.13 3.78 -3.11
N THR A 113 -4.07 2.46 -3.23
CA THR A 113 -3.16 1.62 -2.44
C THR A 113 -1.69 1.96 -2.71
N ILE A 114 -1.26 1.99 -3.99
CA ILE A 114 0.12 2.35 -4.37
C ILE A 114 0.45 3.78 -3.93
N LEU A 115 -0.51 4.71 -4.10
CA LEU A 115 -0.34 6.10 -3.68
C LEU A 115 -0.13 6.22 -2.17
N ARG A 116 -0.85 5.43 -1.37
CA ARG A 116 -0.70 5.40 0.10
C ARG A 116 0.65 4.81 0.50
N VAL A 117 1.11 3.75 -0.16
CA VAL A 117 2.45 3.20 0.05
C VAL A 117 3.52 4.25 -0.25
N LEU A 118 3.41 4.98 -1.37
CA LEU A 118 4.32 6.08 -1.70
C LEU A 118 4.25 7.24 -0.69
N PHE A 119 3.05 7.55 -0.18
CA PHE A 119 2.82 8.64 0.76
C PHE A 119 3.46 8.40 2.13
N TYR A 120 3.36 7.17 2.65
CA TYR A 120 3.91 6.79 3.95
C TYR A 120 5.37 6.31 3.88
N ARG A 121 5.92 6.13 2.67
CA ARG A 121 7.32 5.78 2.52
C ARG A 121 8.21 6.99 2.80
N ASN A 122 9.15 6.82 3.73
CA ASN A 122 10.20 7.79 4.01
C ASN A 122 11.30 7.75 2.95
N ASP A 123 10.97 8.27 1.76
CA ASP A 123 11.87 8.26 0.61
C ASP A 123 11.80 9.59 -0.17
N ILE A 124 12.97 10.08 -0.58
CA ILE A 124 13.09 11.37 -1.29
C ILE A 124 12.47 11.29 -2.68
N ALA A 125 12.63 10.15 -3.38
CA ALA A 125 12.07 9.97 -4.71
C ALA A 125 10.53 9.89 -4.65
N ALA A 126 9.98 9.17 -3.68
CA ALA A 126 8.53 9.11 -3.46
C ALA A 126 7.94 10.50 -3.17
N ASN A 127 8.57 11.27 -2.29
CA ASN A 127 8.14 12.63 -1.96
C ASN A 127 8.21 13.58 -3.17
N ARG A 128 9.28 13.48 -3.97
CA ARG A 128 9.43 14.25 -5.21
C ARG A 128 8.34 13.92 -6.22
N PHE A 129 8.07 12.63 -6.43
CA PHE A 129 6.99 12.15 -7.28
C PHE A 129 5.64 12.74 -6.84
N LEU A 130 5.25 12.55 -5.57
CA LEU A 130 3.97 13.03 -5.04
C LEU A 130 3.79 14.54 -5.20
N LYS A 131 4.83 15.33 -4.89
CA LYS A 131 4.79 16.79 -5.06
C LYS A 131 4.61 17.20 -6.52
N THR A 132 5.25 16.49 -7.44
CA THR A 132 5.23 16.80 -8.88
C THR A 132 3.90 16.40 -9.50
N THR A 133 3.44 15.18 -9.24
CA THR A 133 2.22 14.59 -9.81
C THR A 133 0.95 15.30 -9.32
N PHE A 134 0.91 15.69 -8.05
CA PHE A 134 -0.28 16.30 -7.45
C PHE A 134 -0.17 17.81 -7.22
N GLN A 135 0.94 18.43 -7.64
CA GLN A 135 1.23 19.86 -7.46
C GLN A 135 1.02 20.31 -5.99
N LEU A 136 1.45 19.49 -5.04
CA LEU A 136 1.29 19.77 -3.61
C LEU A 136 2.20 20.94 -3.21
N ALA A 137 1.64 21.90 -2.47
CA ALA A 137 2.41 23.01 -1.95
C ALA A 137 3.59 22.51 -1.07
N LYS A 138 4.73 23.19 -1.15
CA LYS A 138 5.80 22.98 -0.17
C LYS A 138 5.26 23.35 1.21
N ARG A 139 5.29 22.42 2.16
CA ARG A 139 4.99 22.74 3.57
C ARG A 139 6.03 23.78 4.05
N ARG A 140 5.56 24.87 4.66
CA ARG A 140 6.40 25.88 5.31
C ARG A 140 7.04 25.33 6.57
#